data_AF-A0A0K2TFJ4-F1
#
_entry.id   AF-A0A0K2TFJ4-F1
#
_cell.length_a   1.000
_cell.length_b   1.000
_cell.length_c   1.000
_cell.angle_alpha   90.00
_cell.angle_beta   90.00
_cell.angle_gamma   90.00
#
_symmetry.space_group_name_H-M   'P 1'
#
loop_
_entity.id
_entity.type
_entity.pdbx_description
1 polymer ?
#
loop_
_entity_poly.entity_id
_entity_poly.type
_entity_poly.pdbx_seq_one_letter_code
_entity_poly.pdbx_strand_id
1 'polypeptide(L)'
;MIPKSQEELPLRRMIDSFERAVIPLSKDLKLRDRYTTSLGQVRYGRLLEDMDVFSVYLCYKHLHHPNQGAISPFTVVTALVDRLKIISNLSIEEDIRMSGQVTWSGSSSLEASIEIHQGKGSNWHKCVDATFLLASRNPSNTGKSYVNKLQLDTPEEKALFQQGANNKRARLNDKKEGLFDKAPKQEEGQLVHDMFVKTLDNSSLSFKSRVIPPNSIWMEDAKLKTVKLCQPENRNRFNKIFGGFIMREAAELAWMNAYTYSGQVPSFYHIDDIIFRKPVEIGSIMYMNSQVCFTHENFVQIRVSAEIFNPETKKNSISNVFEFTFKNNYDVPMVMPKTYQEAIMFINARRHFLSIF
;
A
#
# COMPACT_ATOMS: atom_id res chain seq x y z
N MET A 1 -8.19 30.67 -9.39
CA MET A 1 -7.09 31.20 -8.56
C MET A 1 -6.67 30.13 -7.55
N ILE A 2 -5.39 30.04 -7.21
CA ILE A 2 -4.91 29.15 -6.14
C ILE A 2 -5.10 29.89 -4.81
N PRO A 3 -5.74 29.30 -3.81
CA PRO A 3 -5.93 29.95 -2.51
C PRO A 3 -4.59 30.23 -1.84
N LYS A 4 -4.44 31.40 -1.22
CA LYS A 4 -3.24 31.80 -0.46
C LYS A 4 -3.28 31.38 1.01
N SER A 5 -4.47 31.05 1.52
CA SER A 5 -4.64 30.50 2.86
C SER A 5 -5.86 29.55 2.91
N GLN A 6 -6.01 28.78 4.00
CA GLN A 6 -7.19 27.92 4.16
C GLN A 6 -8.46 28.72 4.48
N GLU A 7 -8.32 29.94 4.98
CA GLU A 7 -9.42 30.83 5.35
C GLU A 7 -10.14 31.38 4.10
N GLU A 8 -9.47 31.40 2.95
CA GLU A 8 -10.08 31.75 1.65
C GLU A 8 -10.99 30.64 1.09
N LEU A 9 -10.95 29.44 1.69
CA LEU A 9 -11.72 28.28 1.24
C LEU A 9 -12.95 28.07 2.12
N PRO A 10 -14.12 27.73 1.55
CA PRO A 10 -15.30 27.44 2.34
C PRO A 10 -15.08 26.17 3.18
N LEU A 11 -15.74 26.11 4.33
CA LEU A 11 -15.85 24.87 5.11
C LEU A 11 -16.62 23.82 4.30
N ARG A 12 -16.25 22.54 4.50
CA ARG A 12 -16.86 21.40 3.82
C ARG A 12 -17.21 20.33 4.85
N ARG A 13 -18.33 19.66 4.69
CA ARG A 13 -18.72 18.50 5.54
C ARG A 13 -18.23 17.21 4.90
N MET A 14 -18.08 16.14 5.68
CA MET A 14 -17.63 14.84 5.15
C MET A 14 -18.57 14.35 4.02
N ILE A 15 -19.88 14.50 4.23
CA ILE A 15 -20.93 14.13 3.26
C ILE A 15 -20.78 14.82 1.90
N ASP A 16 -20.16 16.00 1.84
CA ASP A 16 -20.00 16.73 0.58
C ASP A 16 -18.99 16.05 -0.36
N SER A 17 -18.13 15.21 0.20
CA SER A 17 -17.17 14.38 -0.55
C SER A 17 -17.64 12.94 -0.72
N PHE A 18 -18.70 12.52 -0.01
CA PHE A 18 -19.18 11.14 -0.01
C PHE A 18 -19.59 10.68 -1.41
N GLU A 19 -19.18 9.47 -1.78
CA GLU A 19 -19.61 8.84 -3.01
C GLU A 19 -19.69 7.31 -2.86
N ARG A 20 -20.43 6.67 -3.76
CA ARG A 20 -20.40 5.22 -3.95
C ARG A 20 -20.15 4.85 -5.41
N ALA A 21 -19.35 3.80 -5.61
CA ALA A 21 -19.14 3.17 -6.91
C ALA A 21 -19.39 1.66 -6.80
N VAL A 22 -20.01 1.07 -7.83
CA VAL A 22 -20.27 -0.37 -7.90
C VAL A 22 -19.51 -0.97 -9.08
N ILE A 23 -18.83 -2.08 -8.83
CA ILE A 23 -18.19 -2.92 -9.84
C ILE A 23 -19.09 -4.15 -10.00
N PRO A 24 -19.90 -4.23 -11.08
CA PRO A 24 -20.95 -5.23 -11.24
C PRO A 24 -20.41 -6.59 -11.71
N LEU A 25 -19.54 -7.22 -10.92
CA LEU A 25 -18.91 -8.50 -11.25
C LEU A 25 -19.93 -9.61 -11.48
N SER A 26 -21.06 -9.62 -10.77
CA SER A 26 -22.07 -10.67 -10.86
C SER A 26 -22.76 -10.73 -12.23
N LYS A 27 -22.90 -9.59 -12.91
CA LYS A 27 -23.64 -9.45 -14.18
C LYS A 27 -22.73 -9.23 -15.40
N ASP A 28 -21.65 -8.47 -15.25
CA ASP A 28 -20.73 -8.17 -16.34
C ASP A 28 -19.53 -9.13 -16.32
N LEU A 29 -19.64 -10.21 -17.09
CA LEU A 29 -18.60 -11.25 -17.14
C LEU A 29 -17.30 -10.74 -17.80
N LYS A 30 -17.39 -9.84 -18.78
CA LYS A 30 -16.20 -9.25 -19.41
C LYS A 30 -15.44 -8.36 -18.42
N LEU A 31 -16.17 -7.61 -17.59
CA LEU A 31 -15.56 -6.85 -16.50
C LEU A 31 -14.98 -7.81 -15.45
N ARG A 32 -15.71 -8.88 -15.09
CA ARG A 32 -15.25 -9.89 -14.13
C ARG A 32 -13.90 -10.48 -14.51
N ASP A 33 -13.66 -10.77 -15.79
CA ASP A 33 -12.38 -11.27 -16.28
C ASP A 33 -11.20 -10.35 -15.90
N ARG A 34 -11.43 -9.03 -15.86
CA ARG A 34 -10.39 -8.05 -15.47
C ARG A 34 -10.05 -8.08 -13.98
N TYR A 35 -10.97 -8.55 -13.14
CA TYR A 35 -10.82 -8.67 -11.68
C TYR A 35 -10.59 -10.09 -11.21
N THR A 36 -10.47 -11.07 -12.11
CA THR A 36 -10.28 -12.48 -11.76
C THR A 36 -8.84 -12.88 -12.00
N THR A 37 -8.21 -13.54 -11.03
CA THR A 37 -6.91 -14.19 -11.22
C THR A 37 -7.10 -15.51 -11.97
N SER A 38 -6.02 -16.08 -12.53
CA SER A 38 -6.06 -17.41 -13.17
C SER A 38 -6.49 -18.54 -12.21
N LEU A 39 -6.50 -18.28 -10.90
CA LEU A 39 -6.92 -19.21 -9.86
C LEU A 39 -8.33 -18.91 -9.31
N GLY A 40 -9.09 -18.03 -9.97
CA GLY A 40 -10.48 -17.72 -9.59
C GLY A 40 -10.63 -16.82 -8.37
N GLN A 41 -9.56 -16.17 -7.90
CA GLN A 41 -9.63 -15.19 -6.82
C GLN A 41 -9.82 -13.77 -7.35
N VAL A 42 -10.27 -12.86 -6.49
CA VAL A 42 -10.27 -11.43 -6.81
C VAL A 42 -8.84 -10.91 -6.93
N ARG A 43 -8.55 -10.24 -8.05
CA ARG A 43 -7.27 -9.60 -8.36
C ARG A 43 -7.14 -8.29 -7.58
N TYR A 44 -6.68 -8.37 -6.33
CA TYR A 44 -6.53 -7.21 -5.44
C TYR A 44 -5.68 -6.08 -6.03
N GLY A 45 -4.67 -6.38 -6.85
CA GLY A 45 -3.90 -5.35 -7.55
C GLY A 45 -4.80 -4.42 -8.39
N ARG A 46 -5.80 -4.97 -9.08
CA ARG A 46 -6.77 -4.18 -9.87
C ARG A 46 -7.69 -3.36 -8.96
N LEU A 47 -8.16 -3.96 -7.86
CA LEU A 47 -8.98 -3.25 -6.89
C LEU A 47 -8.23 -2.08 -6.23
N LEU A 48 -6.96 -2.25 -5.88
CA LEU A 48 -6.08 -1.19 -5.35
C LEU A 48 -5.95 -0.02 -6.32
N GLU A 49 -5.78 -0.32 -7.61
CA GLU A 49 -5.71 0.70 -8.66
C GLU A 49 -7.01 1.52 -8.73
N ASP A 50 -8.17 0.87 -8.69
CA ASP A 50 -9.46 1.57 -8.74
C ASP A 50 -9.77 2.32 -7.43
N MET A 51 -9.37 1.81 -6.27
CA MET A 51 -9.47 2.53 -4.99
C MET A 51 -8.60 3.80 -5.00
N ASP A 52 -7.42 3.76 -5.61
CA ASP A 52 -6.58 4.96 -5.77
C ASP A 52 -7.31 6.03 -6.61
N VAL A 53 -7.88 5.64 -7.75
CA VAL A 53 -8.70 6.54 -8.60
C VAL A 53 -9.86 7.10 -7.80
N PHE A 54 -10.57 6.25 -7.06
CA PHE A 54 -11.72 6.65 -6.26
C PHE A 54 -11.34 7.62 -5.15
N SER A 55 -10.22 7.39 -4.45
CA SER A 55 -9.72 8.27 -3.39
C SER A 55 -9.39 9.68 -3.91
N VAL A 56 -8.78 9.76 -5.10
CA VAL A 56 -8.49 11.01 -5.80
C VAL A 56 -9.79 11.72 -6.18
N TYR A 57 -10.79 10.99 -6.65
CA TYR A 57 -12.10 11.54 -6.99
C TYR A 57 -12.82 12.14 -5.77
N LEU A 58 -12.83 11.44 -4.63
CA LEU A 58 -13.38 11.94 -3.37
C LEU A 58 -12.72 13.26 -2.95
N CYS A 59 -11.39 13.35 -3.10
CA CYS A 59 -10.65 14.58 -2.84
C CYS A 59 -11.05 15.72 -3.78
N TYR A 60 -11.26 15.45 -5.07
CA TYR A 60 -11.74 16.49 -5.99
C TYR A 60 -13.15 16.98 -5.63
N LYS A 61 -14.04 16.08 -5.19
CA LYS A 61 -15.35 16.50 -4.63
C LYS A 61 -15.14 17.39 -3.42
N HIS A 62 -14.25 17.04 -2.50
CA HIS A 62 -13.97 17.86 -1.31
C HIS A 62 -13.43 19.25 -1.65
N LEU A 63 -12.48 19.32 -2.60
CA LEU A 63 -11.80 20.55 -3.04
C LEU A 63 -12.64 21.46 -3.96
N HIS A 64 -13.94 21.21 -4.08
CA HIS A 64 -14.82 22.02 -4.90
C HIS A 64 -14.84 23.48 -4.42
N HIS A 65 -14.49 24.39 -5.33
CA HIS A 65 -14.48 25.83 -5.05
C HIS A 65 -15.68 26.51 -5.72
N PRO A 66 -16.45 27.38 -5.04
CA PRO A 66 -17.67 27.99 -5.61
C PRO A 66 -17.43 28.77 -6.90
N ASN A 67 -16.29 29.45 -7.00
CA ASN A 67 -15.87 30.22 -8.20
C ASN A 67 -14.94 29.43 -9.14
N GLN A 68 -14.95 28.10 -9.09
CA GLN A 68 -14.16 27.25 -9.97
C GLN A 68 -14.84 27.15 -11.33
N GLY A 69 -14.08 27.30 -12.42
CA GLY A 69 -14.56 26.92 -13.75
C GLY A 69 -14.69 25.39 -13.87
N ALA A 70 -15.01 24.88 -15.06
CA ALA A 70 -15.23 23.44 -15.30
C ALA A 70 -14.03 22.53 -14.96
N ILE A 71 -12.82 23.09 -14.80
CA ILE A 71 -11.59 22.35 -14.51
C ILE A 71 -11.01 22.80 -13.17
N SER A 72 -10.73 21.83 -12.29
CA SER A 72 -10.04 22.10 -11.04
C SER A 72 -8.59 22.50 -11.27
N PRO A 73 -8.08 23.58 -10.62
CA PRO A 73 -6.67 23.95 -10.71
C PRO A 73 -5.79 23.13 -9.75
N PHE A 74 -6.38 22.26 -8.92
CA PHE A 74 -5.63 21.48 -7.95
C PHE A 74 -5.05 20.22 -8.59
N THR A 75 -3.83 19.90 -8.19
CA THR A 75 -3.19 18.62 -8.49
C THR A 75 -3.27 17.74 -7.25
N VAL A 76 -4.12 16.73 -7.29
CA VAL A 76 -4.21 15.74 -6.21
C VAL A 76 -3.33 14.54 -6.55
N VAL A 77 -2.41 14.22 -5.66
CA VAL A 77 -1.51 13.07 -5.81
C VAL A 77 -1.58 12.18 -4.56
N THR A 78 -1.57 10.87 -4.77
CA THR A 78 -1.48 9.90 -3.68
C THR A 78 -0.10 10.00 -3.04
N ALA A 79 -0.07 10.35 -1.76
CA ALA A 79 1.17 10.47 -1.00
C ALA A 79 1.47 9.16 -0.26
N LEU A 80 0.43 8.54 0.29
CA LEU A 80 0.55 7.30 1.04
C LEU A 80 -0.78 6.54 1.03
N VAL A 81 -0.72 5.22 1.03
CA VAL A 81 -1.85 4.37 1.43
C VAL A 81 -1.47 3.83 2.80
N ASP A 82 -2.30 4.10 3.80
CA ASP A 82 -1.97 3.88 5.22
C ASP A 82 -2.09 2.39 5.54
N ARG A 83 -3.29 1.96 5.93
CA ARG A 83 -3.59 0.56 6.15
C ARG A 83 -4.79 0.15 5.33
N LEU A 84 -4.63 -0.98 4.64
CA LEU A 84 -5.73 -1.70 4.06
C LEU A 84 -5.90 -3.01 4.82
N LYS A 85 -6.98 -3.07 5.59
CA LYS A 85 -7.35 -4.24 6.39
C LYS A 85 -8.41 -5.05 5.65
N ILE A 86 -8.10 -6.32 5.42
CA ILE A 86 -9.04 -7.27 4.82
C ILE A 86 -9.75 -7.99 5.96
N ILE A 87 -11.06 -7.77 6.04
CA ILE A 87 -11.97 -8.31 7.07
C ILE A 87 -12.54 -9.66 6.59
N SER A 88 -12.92 -9.72 5.31
CA SER A 88 -13.35 -10.96 4.65
C SER A 88 -12.79 -11.02 3.23
N ASN A 89 -12.54 -12.25 2.76
CA ASN A 89 -12.09 -12.47 1.40
C ASN A 89 -13.20 -12.13 0.41
N LEU A 90 -12.85 -11.41 -0.66
CA LEU A 90 -13.76 -11.07 -1.75
C LEU A 90 -13.95 -12.26 -2.71
N SER A 91 -15.18 -12.43 -3.19
CA SER A 91 -15.58 -13.36 -4.25
C SER A 91 -15.60 -12.69 -5.62
N ILE A 92 -15.39 -13.45 -6.70
CA ILE A 92 -15.57 -12.96 -8.08
C ILE A 92 -17.04 -13.05 -8.55
N GLU A 93 -17.90 -13.69 -7.76
CA GLU A 93 -19.30 -13.95 -8.13
C GLU A 93 -20.28 -12.86 -7.66
N GLU A 94 -19.83 -11.98 -6.77
CA GLU A 94 -20.65 -10.94 -6.14
C GLU A 94 -20.15 -9.54 -6.51
N ASP A 95 -21.07 -8.57 -6.55
CA ASP A 95 -20.73 -7.19 -6.89
C ASP A 95 -19.91 -6.55 -5.77
N ILE A 96 -18.97 -5.69 -6.14
CA ILE A 96 -18.15 -4.93 -5.19
C ILE A 96 -18.67 -3.50 -5.14
N ARG A 97 -18.92 -2.98 -3.94
CA ARG A 97 -19.31 -1.58 -3.71
C ARG A 97 -18.24 -0.86 -2.90
N MET A 98 -17.65 0.15 -3.50
CA MET A 98 -16.74 1.08 -2.85
C MET A 98 -17.55 2.27 -2.35
N SER A 99 -17.46 2.59 -1.07
CA SER A 99 -18.06 3.79 -0.48
C SER A 99 -16.97 4.55 0.25
N GLY A 100 -16.93 5.86 0.13
CA GLY A 100 -15.87 6.61 0.80
C GLY A 100 -16.15 8.10 0.87
N GLN A 101 -15.35 8.77 1.69
CA GLN A 101 -15.38 10.21 1.90
C GLN A 101 -14.05 10.70 2.48
N VAL A 102 -13.82 12.01 2.42
CA VAL A 102 -12.73 12.67 3.14
C VAL A 102 -13.08 12.74 4.62
N THR A 103 -12.27 12.10 5.46
CA THR A 103 -12.47 11.97 6.91
C THR A 103 -11.52 12.84 7.72
N TRP A 104 -10.41 13.28 7.12
CA TRP A 104 -9.50 14.24 7.74
C TRP A 104 -8.90 15.20 6.71
N SER A 105 -8.70 16.46 7.11
CA SER A 105 -8.09 17.51 6.28
C SER A 105 -7.02 18.24 7.06
N GLY A 106 -5.79 18.24 6.54
CA GLY A 106 -4.69 19.08 7.01
C GLY A 106 -4.66 20.44 6.30
N SER A 107 -3.49 21.06 6.21
CA SER A 107 -3.32 22.31 5.47
C SER A 107 -3.29 22.11 3.95
N SER A 108 -2.65 21.03 3.50
CA SER A 108 -2.42 20.69 2.08
C SER A 108 -2.51 19.18 1.83
N SER A 109 -3.13 18.46 2.75
CA SER A 109 -3.23 17.00 2.74
C SER A 109 -4.63 16.57 3.14
N LEU A 110 -5.12 15.49 2.57
CA LEU A 110 -6.45 14.94 2.79
C LEU A 110 -6.33 13.45 3.08
N GLU A 111 -7.08 12.96 4.05
CA GLU A 111 -7.25 11.53 4.28
C GLU A 111 -8.64 11.14 3.77
N ALA A 112 -8.67 10.20 2.82
CA ALA A 112 -9.88 9.61 2.26
C ALA A 112 -10.03 8.19 2.80
N SER A 113 -11.12 7.94 3.52
CA SER A 113 -11.47 6.60 4.01
C SER A 113 -12.41 5.94 3.01
N ILE A 114 -12.11 4.70 2.65
CA ILE A 114 -12.85 3.88 1.71
C ILE A 114 -13.19 2.56 2.38
N GLU A 115 -14.46 2.18 2.30
CA GLU A 115 -14.96 0.89 2.71
C GLU A 115 -15.40 0.10 1.49
N ILE A 116 -14.95 -1.15 1.41
CA ILE A 116 -15.41 -2.10 0.40
C ILE A 116 -16.44 -3.01 1.03
N HIS A 117 -17.60 -3.08 0.40
CA HIS A 117 -18.64 -4.06 0.71
C HIS A 117 -18.86 -4.97 -0.48
N GLN A 118 -19.22 -6.22 -0.20
CA GLN A 118 -19.61 -7.18 -1.21
C GLN A 118 -21.01 -7.70 -0.96
N GLY A 119 -21.75 -7.99 -2.04
CA GLY A 119 -23.10 -8.47 -1.91
C GLY A 119 -23.81 -8.78 -3.22
N LYS A 120 -24.98 -9.39 -3.09
CA LYS A 120 -25.93 -9.63 -4.17
C LYS A 120 -27.29 -9.04 -3.79
N GLY A 121 -27.80 -8.12 -4.61
CA GLY A 121 -29.06 -7.43 -4.33
C GLY A 121 -28.98 -6.51 -3.12
N SER A 122 -29.78 -6.77 -2.08
CA SER A 122 -29.85 -5.95 -0.87
C SER A 122 -28.85 -6.34 0.23
N ASN A 123 -28.27 -7.53 0.17
CA ASN A 123 -27.43 -8.05 1.25
C ASN A 123 -25.97 -7.71 0.97
N TRP A 124 -25.45 -6.70 1.66
CA TRP A 124 -24.06 -6.26 1.57
C TRP A 124 -23.34 -6.48 2.89
N HIS A 125 -22.15 -7.05 2.86
CA HIS A 125 -21.28 -7.23 4.01
C HIS A 125 -19.95 -6.51 3.77
N LYS A 126 -19.31 -6.06 4.85
CA LYS A 126 -18.05 -5.30 4.78
C LYS A 126 -16.86 -6.25 4.63
N CYS A 127 -15.98 -5.95 3.68
CA CYS A 127 -14.85 -6.81 3.32
C CYS A 127 -13.50 -6.14 3.52
N VAL A 128 -13.39 -4.84 3.24
CA VAL A 128 -12.11 -4.12 3.32
C VAL A 128 -12.32 -2.72 3.91
N ASP A 129 -11.40 -2.32 4.78
CA ASP A 129 -11.20 -0.93 5.21
C ASP A 129 -9.89 -0.41 4.65
N ALA A 130 -9.92 0.74 3.98
CA ALA A 130 -8.74 1.36 3.40
C ALA A 130 -8.70 2.86 3.68
N THR A 131 -7.50 3.37 3.93
CA THR A 131 -7.26 4.79 4.15
C THR A 131 -6.16 5.29 3.23
N PHE A 132 -6.49 6.31 2.43
CA PHE A 132 -5.56 6.94 1.50
C PHE A 132 -5.22 8.34 1.99
N LEU A 133 -3.93 8.67 2.05
CA LEU A 133 -3.43 10.00 2.32
C LEU A 133 -2.99 10.65 1.01
N LEU A 134 -3.66 11.73 0.64
CA LEU A 134 -3.44 12.48 -0.58
C LEU A 134 -2.87 13.86 -0.27
N ALA A 135 -2.05 14.38 -1.18
CA ALA A 135 -1.50 15.73 -1.11
C ALA A 135 -2.10 16.61 -2.21
N SER A 136 -2.53 17.81 -1.82
CA SER A 136 -2.95 18.85 -2.76
C SER A 136 -1.75 19.71 -3.15
N ARG A 137 -1.58 19.86 -4.46
CA ARG A 137 -0.47 20.56 -5.10
C ARG A 137 -1.00 21.63 -6.05
N ASN A 138 -0.17 22.61 -6.35
CA ASN A 138 -0.46 23.61 -7.38
C ASN A 138 -0.56 22.94 -8.79
N PRO A 139 -1.12 23.63 -9.80
CA PRO A 139 -1.30 23.05 -11.14
C PRO A 139 0.00 22.52 -11.76
N SER A 140 1.14 23.17 -11.48
CA SER A 140 2.47 22.76 -11.97
C SER A 140 3.11 21.64 -11.16
N ASN A 141 2.46 21.14 -10.10
CA ASN A 141 2.97 20.13 -9.18
C ASN A 141 4.35 20.46 -8.55
N THR A 142 4.64 21.75 -8.37
CA THR A 142 5.91 22.25 -7.78
C THR A 142 5.76 22.65 -6.31
N GLY A 143 4.53 22.96 -5.87
CA GLY A 143 4.25 23.51 -4.54
C GLY A 143 3.01 22.91 -3.91
N LYS A 144 2.86 23.09 -2.60
CA LYS A 144 1.64 22.72 -1.86
C LYS A 144 0.49 23.65 -2.22
N SER A 145 -0.74 23.15 -2.16
CA SER A 145 -1.94 23.97 -2.29
C SER A 145 -2.88 23.74 -1.11
N TYR A 146 -3.52 24.80 -0.64
CA TYR A 146 -4.41 24.73 0.52
C TYR A 146 -5.68 23.96 0.21
N VAL A 147 -6.20 23.25 1.21
CA VAL A 147 -7.44 22.46 1.12
C VAL A 147 -8.50 22.97 2.08
N ASN A 148 -9.77 22.74 1.74
CA ASN A 148 -10.91 23.12 2.57
C ASN A 148 -10.84 22.43 3.94
N LYS A 149 -11.11 23.19 5.01
CA LYS A 149 -11.24 22.65 6.36
C LYS A 149 -12.55 21.86 6.48
N LEU A 150 -12.50 20.74 7.20
CA LEU A 150 -13.70 19.99 7.55
C LEU A 150 -14.50 20.70 8.64
N GLN A 151 -15.80 20.85 8.41
CA GLN A 151 -16.79 21.15 9.43
C GLN A 151 -17.25 19.83 10.06
N LEU A 152 -17.23 19.76 11.40
CA LEU A 152 -17.50 18.55 12.17
C LEU A 152 -18.74 18.78 13.04
N ASP A 153 -19.90 18.33 12.54
CA ASP A 153 -21.18 18.60 13.19
C ASP A 153 -21.52 17.48 14.18
N THR A 154 -21.25 16.22 13.80
CA THR A 154 -21.63 15.04 14.59
C THR A 154 -20.49 14.47 15.46
N PRO A 155 -20.81 13.73 16.55
CA PRO A 155 -19.80 13.00 17.33
C PRO A 155 -19.01 11.99 16.49
N GLU A 156 -19.66 11.35 15.52
CA GLU A 156 -19.07 10.38 14.60
C GLU A 156 -18.01 11.05 13.70
N GLU A 157 -18.34 12.19 13.09
CA GLU A 157 -17.38 12.97 12.29
C GLU A 157 -16.18 13.44 13.12
N LYS A 158 -16.41 13.86 14.38
CA LYS A 158 -15.33 14.23 15.30
C LYS A 158 -14.41 13.05 15.62
N ALA A 159 -14.97 11.85 15.82
CA ALA A 159 -14.22 10.64 16.07
C ALA A 159 -13.36 10.25 14.84
N LEU A 160 -13.94 10.26 13.64
CA LEU A 160 -13.22 9.99 12.39
C LEU A 160 -12.07 11.00 12.15
N PHE A 161 -12.32 12.28 12.39
CA PHE A 161 -11.29 13.31 12.26
C PHE A 161 -10.15 13.11 13.27
N GLN A 162 -10.49 12.77 14.52
CA GLN A 162 -9.50 12.48 15.56
C GLN A 162 -8.69 11.22 15.21
N GLN A 163 -9.31 10.21 14.61
CA GLN A 163 -8.62 9.02 14.11
C GLN A 163 -7.57 9.39 13.05
N GLY A 164 -7.92 10.23 12.07
CA GLY A 164 -6.95 10.70 11.06
C GLY A 164 -5.79 11.50 11.67
N ALA A 165 -6.06 12.30 12.71
CA ALA A 165 -5.01 12.98 13.46
C ALA A 165 -4.08 12.00 14.21
N ASN A 166 -4.65 10.93 14.77
CA ASN A 166 -3.89 9.85 15.42
C ASN A 166 -3.04 9.07 14.41
N ASN A 167 -3.58 8.73 13.24
CA ASN A 167 -2.86 8.06 12.15
C ASN A 167 -1.65 8.89 11.74
N LYS A 168 -1.83 10.21 11.54
CA LYS A 168 -0.72 11.12 11.24
C LYS A 168 0.37 11.11 12.33
N ARG A 169 -0.03 11.10 13.61
CA ARG A 169 0.92 11.07 14.73
C ARG A 169 1.67 9.74 14.80
N ALA A 170 1.00 8.60 14.58
CA ALA A 170 1.62 7.28 14.51
C ALA A 170 2.69 7.24 13.42
N ARG A 171 2.36 7.65 12.19
CA ARG A 171 3.31 7.74 11.06
C ARG A 171 4.56 8.57 11.38
N LEU A 172 4.39 9.69 12.10
CA LEU A 172 5.52 10.53 12.52
C LEU A 172 6.41 9.86 13.58
N ASN A 173 5.83 9.02 14.44
CA ASN A 173 6.58 8.24 15.42
C ASN A 173 7.29 7.05 14.77
N ASP A 174 6.62 6.33 13.87
CA ASP A 174 7.21 5.19 13.16
C ASP A 174 8.42 5.61 12.33
N LYS A 175 8.35 6.80 11.71
CA LYS A 175 9.49 7.40 11.02
C LYS A 175 10.68 7.68 11.95
N LYS A 176 10.46 8.01 13.22
CA LYS A 176 11.55 8.25 14.21
C LYS A 176 12.16 6.96 14.75
N GLU A 177 11.39 5.87 14.73
CA GLU A 177 11.81 4.54 15.18
C GLU A 177 12.34 3.66 14.02
N GLY A 178 12.54 4.26 12.85
CA GLY A 178 13.04 3.58 11.66
C GLY A 178 14.40 2.92 11.90
N LEU A 179 14.52 1.65 11.51
CA LEU A 179 15.75 0.87 11.62
C LEU A 179 16.91 1.37 10.74
N PHE A 180 16.64 2.31 9.84
CA PHE A 180 17.68 3.02 9.10
C PHE A 180 18.39 4.09 9.96
N ASP A 181 17.74 4.58 11.01
CA ASP A 181 18.25 5.65 11.87
C ASP A 181 18.66 5.13 13.27
N LYS A 182 18.02 4.04 13.73
CA LYS A 182 18.29 3.44 15.04
C LYS A 182 18.64 1.95 14.91
N ALA A 183 19.61 1.51 15.71
CA ALA A 183 19.93 0.10 15.84
C ALA A 183 18.72 -0.71 16.39
N PRO A 184 18.63 -2.02 16.08
CA PRO A 184 17.65 -2.90 16.69
C PRO A 184 17.68 -2.88 18.22
N LYS A 185 16.54 -3.18 18.84
CA LYS A 185 16.46 -3.37 20.30
C LYS A 185 17.25 -4.61 20.71
N GLN A 186 17.67 -4.68 21.97
CA GLN A 186 18.45 -5.82 22.49
C GLN A 186 17.78 -7.18 22.24
N GLU A 187 16.46 -7.25 22.45
CA GLU A 187 15.66 -8.46 22.18
C GLU A 187 15.67 -8.86 20.70
N GLU A 188 15.64 -7.89 19.78
CA GLU A 188 15.69 -8.14 18.34
C GLU A 188 17.10 -8.57 17.90
N GLY A 189 18.13 -8.01 18.53
CA GLY A 189 19.52 -8.45 18.35
C GLY A 189 19.73 -9.89 18.81
N GLN A 190 19.18 -10.27 19.96
CA GLN A 190 19.23 -11.65 20.47
C GLN A 190 18.50 -12.60 19.52
N LEU A 191 17.33 -12.24 19.02
CA LEU A 191 16.59 -13.04 18.04
C LEU A 191 17.43 -13.32 16.78
N VAL A 192 18.07 -12.30 16.22
CA VAL A 192 18.95 -12.46 15.05
C VAL A 192 20.15 -13.36 15.37
N HIS A 193 20.72 -13.21 16.57
CA HIS A 193 21.80 -14.07 17.02
C HIS A 193 21.36 -15.54 17.13
N ASP A 194 20.20 -15.81 17.73
CA ASP A 194 19.65 -17.16 17.88
C ASP A 194 19.37 -17.79 16.50
N MET A 195 18.86 -17.01 15.55
CA MET A 195 18.68 -17.46 14.17
C MET A 195 20.02 -17.78 13.50
N PHE A 196 21.04 -16.95 13.70
CA PHE A 196 22.38 -17.19 13.19
C PHE A 196 22.97 -18.49 13.75
N VAL A 197 22.90 -18.70 15.07
CA VAL A 197 23.41 -19.91 15.73
C VAL A 197 22.74 -21.17 15.19
N LYS A 198 21.42 -21.13 14.95
CA LYS A 198 20.67 -22.26 14.34
C LYS A 198 21.15 -22.65 12.95
N THR A 199 21.87 -21.76 12.26
CA THR A 199 22.40 -22.03 10.92
C THR A 199 23.84 -22.50 10.92
N LEU A 200 24.51 -22.57 12.08
CA LEU A 200 25.89 -23.04 12.16
C LEU A 200 25.95 -24.56 12.00
N ASP A 201 26.90 -25.01 11.19
CA ASP A 201 27.21 -26.42 11.07
C ASP A 201 28.07 -26.88 12.25
N ASN A 202 27.41 -27.47 13.25
CA ASN A 202 28.06 -28.02 14.45
C ASN A 202 29.11 -29.10 14.15
N SER A 203 29.09 -29.71 12.96
CA SER A 203 30.08 -30.72 12.57
C SER A 203 31.40 -30.11 12.09
N SER A 204 31.36 -28.88 11.55
CA SER A 204 32.51 -28.22 10.96
C SER A 204 33.29 -27.31 11.92
N LEU A 205 32.72 -27.01 13.10
CA LEU A 205 33.21 -26.00 14.07
C LEU A 205 33.61 -24.66 13.42
N SER A 206 33.08 -24.36 12.23
CA SER A 206 33.48 -23.25 11.38
C SER A 206 32.32 -22.29 11.18
N PHE A 207 32.55 -21.00 11.44
CA PHE A 207 31.59 -19.93 11.18
C PHE A 207 31.31 -19.71 9.68
N LYS A 208 32.05 -20.37 8.78
CA LYS A 208 31.83 -20.27 7.33
C LYS A 208 30.82 -21.29 6.82
N SER A 209 30.74 -22.48 7.44
CA SER A 209 29.79 -23.50 7.01
C SER A 209 28.44 -23.22 7.65
N ARG A 210 27.46 -22.86 6.81
CA ARG A 210 26.08 -22.63 7.24
C ARG A 210 25.15 -23.64 6.61
N VAL A 211 24.34 -24.27 7.45
CA VAL A 211 23.29 -25.22 7.05
C VAL A 211 21.95 -24.57 7.35
N ILE A 212 21.01 -24.75 6.42
CA ILE A 212 19.65 -24.27 6.61
C ILE A 212 18.87 -25.24 7.50
N PRO A 213 18.13 -24.78 8.52
CA PRO A 213 17.28 -25.66 9.31
C PRO A 213 16.23 -26.39 8.45
N PRO A 214 15.70 -27.53 8.91
CA PRO A 214 14.59 -28.20 8.23
C PRO A 214 13.40 -27.26 8.01
N ASN A 215 12.68 -27.45 6.91
CA ASN A 215 11.52 -26.63 6.53
C ASN A 215 11.81 -25.11 6.54
N SER A 216 12.97 -24.71 6.02
CA SER A 216 13.38 -23.32 5.94
C SER A 216 13.95 -22.98 4.56
N ILE A 217 13.86 -21.71 4.16
CA ILE A 217 14.38 -21.19 2.90
C ILE A 217 15.24 -19.95 3.19
N TRP A 218 16.38 -19.82 2.50
CA TRP A 218 17.21 -18.62 2.65
C TRP A 218 16.49 -17.40 2.08
N MET A 219 16.62 -16.26 2.78
CA MET A 219 16.02 -15.02 2.30
C MET A 219 16.50 -14.68 0.89
N GLU A 220 17.78 -14.81 0.59
CA GLU A 220 18.32 -14.53 -0.75
C GLU A 220 17.68 -15.34 -1.90
N ASP A 221 17.11 -16.51 -1.61
CA ASP A 221 16.44 -17.39 -2.58
C ASP A 221 14.93 -17.10 -2.69
N ALA A 222 14.36 -16.40 -1.70
CA ALA A 222 12.93 -16.11 -1.60
C ALA A 222 12.53 -14.77 -2.26
N LYS A 223 13.02 -14.55 -3.49
CA LYS A 223 12.86 -13.27 -4.22
C LYS A 223 12.30 -13.45 -5.62
N LEU A 224 11.49 -12.49 -6.04
CA LEU A 224 11.04 -12.33 -7.43
C LEU A 224 11.28 -10.89 -7.90
N LYS A 225 11.65 -10.74 -9.16
CA LYS A 225 11.94 -9.44 -9.78
C LYS A 225 11.15 -9.27 -11.06
N THR A 226 10.76 -8.04 -11.35
CA THR A 226 10.20 -7.67 -12.64
C THR A 226 10.72 -6.30 -13.07
N VAL A 227 10.68 -6.05 -14.38
CA VAL A 227 11.05 -4.77 -14.98
C VAL A 227 9.92 -4.34 -15.90
N LYS A 228 9.55 -3.06 -15.80
CA LYS A 228 8.48 -2.47 -16.61
C LYS A 228 8.94 -1.13 -17.18
N LEU A 229 8.64 -0.90 -18.44
CA LEU A 229 8.75 0.42 -19.03
C LEU A 229 7.51 1.24 -18.65
N CYS A 230 7.72 2.45 -18.13
CA CYS A 230 6.65 3.36 -17.73
C CYS A 230 5.97 3.99 -18.96
N GLN A 231 4.98 3.29 -19.52
CA GLN A 231 4.29 3.71 -20.75
C GLN A 231 3.32 4.88 -20.54
N PRO A 232 3.04 5.68 -21.61
CA PRO A 232 2.08 6.79 -21.54
C PRO A 232 0.65 6.36 -21.16
N GLU A 233 0.25 5.13 -21.42
CA GLU A 233 -1.07 4.60 -21.03
C GLU A 233 -1.27 4.51 -19.52
N ASN A 234 -0.18 4.42 -18.74
CA ASN A 234 -0.21 4.30 -17.28
C ASN A 234 -0.09 5.66 -16.58
N ARG A 235 -0.38 6.76 -17.30
CA ARG A 235 -0.24 8.12 -16.78
C ARG A 235 -1.50 8.61 -16.06
N ASN A 236 -1.31 9.44 -15.05
CA ASN A 236 -2.37 10.23 -14.45
C ASN A 236 -2.65 11.52 -15.26
N ARG A 237 -3.62 12.32 -14.81
CA ARG A 237 -3.99 13.61 -15.43
C ARG A 237 -2.82 14.62 -15.52
N PHE A 238 -1.76 14.42 -14.76
CA PHE A 238 -0.58 15.29 -14.66
C PHE A 238 0.63 14.75 -15.42
N ASN A 239 0.41 13.81 -16.34
CA ASN A 239 1.46 13.22 -17.18
C ASN A 239 2.59 12.53 -16.40
N LYS A 240 2.29 12.05 -15.18
CA LYS A 240 3.17 11.18 -14.38
C LYS A 240 2.58 9.80 -14.30
N ILE A 241 3.39 8.78 -14.04
CA ILE A 241 2.87 7.43 -13.83
C ILE A 241 1.95 7.41 -12.61
N PHE A 242 0.80 6.78 -12.80
CA PHE A 242 -0.28 6.71 -11.84
C PHE A 242 0.08 5.81 -10.64
N GLY A 243 -0.25 6.26 -9.43
CA GLY A 243 0.10 5.54 -8.20
C GLY A 243 -0.56 4.16 -8.15
N GLY A 244 -1.83 4.08 -8.52
CA GLY A 244 -2.58 2.83 -8.63
C GLY A 244 -1.94 1.80 -9.55
N PHE A 245 -1.31 2.22 -10.66
CA PHE A 245 -0.58 1.31 -11.54
C PHE A 245 0.63 0.68 -10.81
N ILE A 246 1.44 1.50 -10.12
CA ILE A 246 2.60 1.01 -9.37
C ILE A 246 2.15 0.04 -8.25
N MET A 247 1.06 0.38 -7.55
CA MET A 247 0.46 -0.49 -6.52
C MET A 247 0.01 -1.83 -7.10
N ARG A 248 -0.66 -1.83 -8.25
CA ARG A 248 -1.10 -3.06 -8.92
C ARG A 248 0.07 -3.98 -9.23
N GLU A 249 1.09 -3.47 -9.90
CA GLU A 249 2.25 -4.28 -10.30
C GLU A 249 3.01 -4.81 -9.07
N ALA A 250 3.13 -4.00 -8.01
CA ALA A 250 3.75 -4.44 -6.75
C ALA A 250 2.94 -5.53 -6.04
N ALA A 251 1.62 -5.37 -5.93
CA ALA A 251 0.75 -6.36 -5.29
C ALA A 251 0.74 -7.69 -6.04
N GLU A 252 0.73 -7.65 -7.38
CA GLU A 252 0.79 -8.85 -8.21
C GLU A 252 2.14 -9.56 -8.10
N LEU A 253 3.24 -8.81 -8.10
CA LEU A 253 4.57 -9.39 -7.88
C LEU A 253 4.68 -10.04 -6.50
N ALA A 254 4.17 -9.37 -5.45
CA ALA A 254 4.17 -9.90 -4.10
C ALA A 254 3.34 -11.18 -3.99
N TRP A 255 2.15 -11.20 -4.58
CA TRP A 255 1.28 -12.38 -4.59
C TRP A 255 1.94 -13.56 -5.31
N MET A 256 2.59 -13.32 -6.46
CA MET A 256 3.35 -14.37 -7.17
C MET A 256 4.51 -14.90 -6.32
N ASN A 257 5.19 -14.02 -5.57
CA ASN A 257 6.29 -14.44 -4.69
C ASN A 257 5.76 -15.27 -3.51
N ALA A 258 4.66 -14.85 -2.88
CA ALA A 258 4.00 -15.62 -1.84
C ALA A 258 3.57 -17.00 -2.34
N TYR A 259 3.01 -17.07 -3.56
CA TYR A 259 2.57 -18.33 -4.17
C TYR A 259 3.76 -19.25 -4.45
N THR A 260 4.83 -18.72 -5.03
CA THR A 260 6.04 -19.48 -5.37
C THR A 260 6.77 -19.95 -4.11
N TYR A 261 6.81 -19.12 -3.07
CA TYR A 261 7.47 -19.42 -1.79
C TYR A 261 6.75 -20.51 -1.00
N SER A 262 5.42 -20.42 -0.91
CA SER A 262 4.61 -21.35 -0.09
C SER A 262 4.19 -22.61 -0.83
N GLY A 263 4.16 -22.59 -2.17
CA GLY A 263 3.54 -23.64 -2.98
C GLY A 263 2.02 -23.70 -2.86
N GLN A 264 1.39 -22.71 -2.21
CA GLN A 264 -0.03 -22.67 -1.87
C GLN A 264 -0.64 -21.36 -2.36
N VAL A 265 -1.92 -21.39 -2.74
CA VAL A 265 -2.62 -20.19 -3.19
C VAL A 265 -2.77 -19.21 -2.01
N PRO A 266 -2.06 -18.07 -2.00
CA PRO A 266 -2.09 -17.16 -0.87
C PRO A 266 -3.31 -16.24 -0.95
N SER A 267 -3.81 -15.83 0.21
CA SER A 267 -4.83 -14.79 0.34
C SER A 267 -4.20 -13.52 0.91
N PHE A 268 -4.58 -12.36 0.39
CA PHE A 268 -4.18 -11.09 0.99
C PHE A 268 -4.80 -10.98 2.39
N TYR A 269 -3.99 -10.62 3.39
CA TYR A 269 -4.44 -10.44 4.77
C TYR A 269 -4.35 -8.96 5.18
N HIS A 270 -3.21 -8.33 4.87
CA HIS A 270 -2.96 -6.94 5.20
C HIS A 270 -2.06 -6.29 4.16
N ILE A 271 -2.28 -5.00 3.92
CA ILE A 271 -1.37 -4.16 3.13
C ILE A 271 -1.04 -2.95 4.00
N ASP A 272 0.24 -2.80 4.27
CA ASP A 272 0.78 -1.76 5.16
C ASP A 272 1.25 -0.54 4.34
N ASP A 273 1.84 0.44 5.02
CA ASP A 273 2.16 1.77 4.50
C ASP A 273 2.86 1.75 3.12
N ILE A 274 2.11 2.14 2.09
CA ILE A 274 2.63 2.36 0.75
C ILE A 274 3.13 3.79 0.65
N ILE A 275 4.45 4.01 0.62
CA ILE A 275 5.03 5.35 0.61
C ILE A 275 5.39 5.78 -0.81
N PHE A 276 4.77 6.83 -1.34
CA PHE A 276 5.16 7.46 -2.61
C PHE A 276 6.21 8.56 -2.37
N ARG A 277 7.50 8.23 -2.57
CA ARG A 277 8.61 9.15 -2.30
C ARG A 277 8.82 10.18 -3.40
N LYS A 278 8.68 9.77 -4.65
CA LYS A 278 8.96 10.62 -5.83
C LYS A 278 7.97 10.33 -6.95
N PRO A 279 7.50 11.37 -7.67
CA PRO A 279 6.78 11.18 -8.93
C PRO A 279 7.63 10.40 -9.93
N VAL A 280 6.97 9.59 -10.77
CA VAL A 280 7.62 8.76 -11.77
C VAL A 280 7.29 9.28 -13.16
N GLU A 281 8.32 9.49 -13.98
CA GLU A 281 8.19 10.01 -15.33
C GLU A 281 7.87 8.91 -16.34
N ILE A 282 7.09 9.24 -17.36
CA ILE A 282 6.88 8.39 -18.53
C ILE A 282 8.23 8.15 -19.22
N GLY A 283 8.44 6.94 -19.73
CA GLY A 283 9.70 6.52 -20.35
C GLY A 283 10.76 6.05 -19.35
N SER A 284 10.54 6.21 -18.05
CA SER A 284 11.43 5.63 -17.04
C SER A 284 11.31 4.10 -17.01
N ILE A 285 12.37 3.42 -16.58
CA ILE A 285 12.38 1.98 -16.35
C ILE A 285 12.14 1.73 -14.87
N MET A 286 11.10 0.97 -14.55
CA MET A 286 10.73 0.60 -13.19
C MET A 286 11.17 -0.83 -12.90
N TYR A 287 12.13 -0.98 -11.99
CA TYR A 287 12.57 -2.25 -11.44
C TYR A 287 11.83 -2.51 -10.13
N MET A 288 11.14 -3.64 -10.05
CA MET A 288 10.49 -4.09 -8.83
C MET A 288 11.17 -5.34 -8.30
N ASN A 289 11.47 -5.34 -7.00
CA ASN A 289 12.06 -6.46 -6.29
C ASN A 289 11.15 -6.84 -5.12
N SER A 290 10.53 -8.01 -5.22
CA SER A 290 9.73 -8.63 -4.16
C SER A 290 10.59 -9.62 -3.39
N GLN A 291 10.58 -9.51 -2.07
CA GLN A 291 11.40 -10.29 -1.15
C GLN A 291 10.53 -10.79 0.00
N VAL A 292 10.50 -12.10 0.25
CA VAL A 292 9.95 -12.63 1.50
C VAL A 292 10.90 -12.24 2.62
N CYS A 293 10.40 -11.50 3.62
CA CYS A 293 11.22 -10.92 4.67
C CYS A 293 10.95 -11.54 6.04
N PHE A 294 9.73 -12.03 6.29
CA PHE A 294 9.36 -12.67 7.55
C PHE A 294 8.26 -13.70 7.32
N THR A 295 8.23 -14.75 8.13
CA THR A 295 7.26 -15.84 8.07
C THR A 295 6.88 -16.26 9.49
N HIS A 296 5.60 -16.56 9.72
CA HIS A 296 5.12 -17.05 11.00
C HIS A 296 3.89 -17.94 10.77
N GLU A 297 3.96 -19.21 11.18
CA GLU A 297 2.92 -20.21 10.93
C GLU A 297 2.54 -20.25 9.44
N ASN A 298 1.30 -19.92 9.09
CA ASN A 298 0.80 -19.84 7.72
C ASN A 298 0.88 -18.44 7.09
N PHE A 299 1.54 -17.48 7.73
CA PHE A 299 1.70 -16.11 7.23
C PHE A 299 3.05 -15.86 6.57
N VAL A 300 3.02 -15.06 5.51
CA VAL A 300 4.20 -14.58 4.78
C VAL A 300 4.15 -13.06 4.70
N GLN A 301 5.18 -12.40 5.22
CA GLN A 301 5.40 -10.95 5.08
C GLN A 301 6.38 -10.69 3.93
N ILE A 302 5.94 -9.91 2.95
CA ILE A 302 6.69 -9.62 1.73
C ILE A 302 6.87 -8.13 1.59
N ARG A 303 8.12 -7.73 1.33
CA ARG A 303 8.47 -6.38 0.95
C ARG A 303 8.68 -6.30 -0.54
N VAL A 304 8.09 -5.29 -1.18
CA VAL A 304 8.39 -4.93 -2.58
C VAL A 304 9.02 -3.55 -2.63
N SER A 305 10.19 -3.41 -3.25
CA SER A 305 10.77 -2.10 -3.58
C SER A 305 10.59 -1.80 -5.06
N ALA A 306 10.17 -0.57 -5.38
CA ALA A 306 10.12 -0.06 -6.75
C ALA A 306 11.20 1.02 -6.95
N GLU A 307 12.18 0.70 -7.79
CA GLU A 307 13.29 1.55 -8.18
C GLU A 307 13.08 2.05 -9.61
N ILE A 308 13.22 3.36 -9.78
CA ILE A 308 13.04 4.04 -11.06
C ILE A 308 14.40 4.44 -11.59
N PHE A 309 14.72 3.94 -12.77
CA PHE A 309 15.87 4.35 -13.57
C PHE A 309 15.39 5.23 -14.71
N ASN A 310 15.96 6.43 -14.82
CA ASN A 310 15.73 7.30 -15.97
C ASN A 310 16.90 7.14 -16.96
N PRO A 311 16.67 6.59 -18.18
CA PRO A 311 17.74 6.33 -19.14
C PRO A 311 18.48 7.58 -19.65
N GLU A 312 17.77 8.71 -19.78
CA GLU A 312 18.34 9.97 -20.29
C GLU A 312 19.32 10.60 -19.30
N THR A 313 18.92 10.63 -18.02
CA THR A 313 19.73 11.21 -16.93
C THR A 313 20.67 10.21 -16.27
N LYS A 314 20.50 8.91 -16.55
CA LYS A 314 21.20 7.77 -15.92
C LYS A 314 21.09 7.74 -14.40
N LYS A 315 20.02 8.30 -13.83
CA LYS A 315 19.79 8.36 -12.38
C LYS A 315 18.84 7.26 -11.92
N ASN A 316 19.17 6.65 -10.79
CA ASN A 316 18.32 5.72 -10.06
C ASN A 316 17.68 6.42 -8.86
N SER A 317 16.43 6.08 -8.55
CA SER A 317 15.80 6.47 -7.30
C SER A 317 14.73 5.48 -6.84
N ILE A 318 14.67 5.21 -5.55
CA ILE A 318 13.55 4.46 -4.96
C ILE A 318 12.31 5.36 -4.99
N SER A 319 11.26 4.91 -5.67
CA SER A 319 9.99 5.63 -5.72
C SER A 319 9.05 5.12 -4.63
N ASN A 320 8.94 3.80 -4.46
CA ASN A 320 8.00 3.19 -3.53
C ASN A 320 8.60 2.00 -2.80
N VAL A 321 8.07 1.77 -1.60
CA VAL A 321 8.22 0.52 -0.84
C VAL A 321 6.81 0.09 -0.44
N PHE A 322 6.54 -1.19 -0.57
CA PHE A 322 5.27 -1.84 -0.25
C PHE A 322 5.54 -2.99 0.71
N GLU A 323 4.67 -3.16 1.69
CA GLU A 323 4.75 -4.23 2.67
C GLU A 323 3.38 -4.96 2.64
N PHE A 324 3.42 -6.25 2.31
CA PHE A 324 2.23 -7.08 2.12
C PHE A 324 2.29 -8.28 3.07
N THR A 325 1.16 -8.57 3.72
CA THR A 325 0.99 -9.78 4.52
C THR A 325 0.01 -10.70 3.80
N PHE A 326 0.45 -11.93 3.57
CA PHE A 326 -0.36 -12.99 3.00
C PHE A 326 -0.63 -14.08 4.02
N LYS A 327 -1.81 -14.69 3.94
CA LYS A 327 -2.22 -15.87 4.71
C LYS A 327 -2.39 -17.06 3.79
N ASN A 328 -1.82 -18.19 4.18
CA ASN A 328 -1.90 -19.47 3.47
C ASN A 328 -2.81 -20.45 4.24
N ASN A 329 -3.16 -21.56 3.60
CA ASN A 329 -4.01 -22.58 4.22
C ASN A 329 -3.24 -23.41 5.26
N TYR A 330 -1.96 -23.65 5.01
CA TYR A 330 -1.06 -24.41 5.88
C TYR A 330 0.20 -23.61 6.18
N ASP A 331 0.94 -24.07 7.18
CA ASP A 331 2.22 -23.50 7.57
C ASP A 331 3.18 -23.41 6.39
N VAL A 332 3.96 -22.33 6.38
CA VAL A 332 4.96 -22.07 5.35
C VAL A 332 6.36 -22.34 5.88
N PRO A 333 7.34 -22.61 5.00
CA PRO A 333 8.74 -22.69 5.41
C PRO A 333 9.19 -21.42 6.14
N MET A 334 10.13 -21.55 7.08
CA MET A 334 10.70 -20.38 7.75
C MET A 334 11.70 -19.66 6.84
N VAL A 335 11.61 -18.34 6.75
CA VAL A 335 12.63 -17.53 6.05
C VAL A 335 13.82 -17.26 6.97
N MET A 336 15.03 -17.56 6.50
CA MET A 336 16.26 -17.39 7.26
C MET A 336 17.16 -16.29 6.65
N PRO A 337 17.52 -15.24 7.41
CA PRO A 337 18.46 -14.23 6.95
C PRO A 337 19.89 -14.78 6.96
N LYS A 338 20.64 -14.46 5.91
CA LYS A 338 22.04 -14.83 5.76
C LYS A 338 22.97 -13.67 6.09
N THR A 339 22.63 -12.47 5.64
CA THR A 339 23.43 -11.25 5.83
C THR A 339 22.85 -10.36 6.93
N TYR A 340 23.65 -9.40 7.41
CA TYR A 340 23.16 -8.37 8.34
C TYR A 340 22.03 -7.55 7.71
N GLN A 341 22.13 -7.22 6.42
CA GLN A 341 21.07 -6.51 5.70
C GLN A 341 19.75 -7.28 5.74
N GLU A 342 19.79 -8.59 5.48
CA GLU A 342 18.60 -9.45 5.55
C GLU A 342 18.07 -9.58 6.98
N ALA A 343 18.94 -9.60 7.98
CA ALA A 343 18.53 -9.60 9.38
C ALA A 343 17.78 -8.31 9.77
N ILE A 344 18.23 -7.15 9.29
CA ILE A 344 17.50 -5.88 9.48
C ILE A 344 16.17 -5.88 8.74
N MET A 345 16.12 -6.42 7.51
CA MET A 345 14.88 -6.59 6.77
C MET A 345 13.90 -7.52 7.49
N PHE A 346 14.40 -8.62 8.07
CA PHE A 346 13.63 -9.55 8.88
C PHE A 346 13.02 -8.87 10.10
N ILE A 347 13.81 -8.11 10.87
CA ILE A 347 13.31 -7.38 12.03
C ILE A 347 12.26 -6.35 11.61
N ASN A 348 12.51 -5.59 10.55
CA ASN A 348 11.55 -4.60 10.06
C ASN A 348 10.22 -5.25 9.66
N ALA A 349 10.28 -6.33 8.87
CA ALA A 349 9.10 -7.09 8.46
C ALA A 349 8.37 -7.72 9.66
N ARG A 350 9.10 -8.22 10.66
CA ARG A 350 8.50 -8.72 11.91
C ARG A 350 7.78 -7.62 12.69
N ARG A 351 8.34 -6.40 12.76
CA ARG A 351 7.65 -5.26 13.41
C ARG A 351 6.35 -4.90 12.70
N HIS A 352 6.36 -4.89 11.37
CA HIS A 352 5.15 -4.69 10.55
C HIS A 352 4.14 -5.81 10.79
N PHE A 353 4.56 -7.07 10.79
CA PHE A 353 3.68 -8.20 11.06
C PHE A 353 3.02 -8.11 12.45
N LEU A 354 3.80 -7.79 13.48
CA LEU A 354 3.31 -7.67 14.86
C LEU A 354 2.44 -6.44 15.12
N SER A 355 2.42 -5.42 14.24
CA SER A 355 1.54 -4.27 14.41
C SER A 355 0.11 -4.53 13.92
N ILE A 356 -0.09 -5.63 13.19
CA ILE A 356 -1.38 -6.04 12.61
C ILE A 356 -2.25 -6.76 13.66
N PHE A 357 -1.62 -7.47 14.59
CA PHE A 357 -2.24 -8.25 15.67
C PHE A 357 -2.09 -7.54 17.00
#